data_AF-A0A7V8YKZ7-F1
#
_entry.id   AF-A0A7V8YKZ7-F1
#
_cell.length_a   1.000
_cell.length_b   1.000
_cell.length_c   1.000
_cell.angle_alpha   90.00
_cell.angle_beta   90.00
_cell.angle_gamma   90.00
#
_symmetry.space_group_name_H-M   'P 1'
#
loop_
_entity.id
_entity.type
_entity.pdbx_description
1 polymer ?
#
loop_
_entity_poly.entity_id
_entity_poly.type
_entity_poly.pdbx_seq_one_letter_code
_entity_poly.pdbx_strand_id
1 'polypeptide(L)'
;MRDRMARDLMVAVKARDTTAVAALRSALAAIDNAGAVASGHDQQYPVTTEHLAGAVAGLGATEVERRVVSDGKIRGLLQSHVDEWTTAADGLSLLGRHDRARQLRAEADVLRRYLVALE
;
A
#
# COMPACT_ATOMS: atom_id res chain seq x y z
N MET A 1 4.09 0.83 -12.68
CA MET A 1 4.78 0.30 -11.47
C MET A 1 3.98 -0.78 -10.71
N ARG A 2 2.70 -0.55 -10.39
CA ARG A 2 1.83 -1.48 -9.63
C ARG A 2 1.79 -2.90 -10.22
N ASP A 3 1.58 -3.03 -11.53
CA ASP A 3 1.45 -4.35 -12.16
C ASP A 3 2.75 -5.17 -12.10
N ARG A 4 3.91 -4.50 -12.13
CA ARG A 4 5.20 -5.16 -11.91
C ARG A 4 5.26 -5.75 -10.51
N MET A 5 4.92 -4.97 -9.48
CA MET A 5 4.90 -5.44 -8.09
C MET A 5 3.91 -6.60 -7.88
N ALA A 6 2.75 -6.57 -8.55
CA ALA A 6 1.78 -7.66 -8.50
C ALA A 6 2.32 -8.96 -9.13
N ARG A 7 3.05 -8.85 -10.25
CA ARG A 7 3.76 -10.00 -10.85
C ARG A 7 4.87 -10.52 -9.95
N ASP A 8 5.69 -9.62 -9.42
CA ASP A 8 6.82 -9.98 -8.56
C ASP A 8 6.34 -10.60 -7.23
N LEU A 9 5.15 -10.22 -6.74
CA LEU A 9 4.50 -10.89 -5.61
C LEU A 9 4.18 -12.36 -5.92
N MET A 10 3.65 -12.66 -7.11
CA MET A 10 3.38 -14.05 -7.50
C MET A 10 4.67 -14.86 -7.59
N VAL A 11 5.75 -14.26 -8.10
CA VAL A 11 7.09 -14.87 -8.13
C VAL A 11 7.60 -15.14 -6.71
N ALA A 12 7.50 -14.16 -5.81
CA ALA A 12 7.94 -14.29 -4.42
C ALA A 12 7.17 -15.38 -3.66
N VAL A 13 5.84 -15.47 -3.86
CA VAL A 13 5.02 -16.56 -3.29
C VAL A 13 5.51 -17.93 -3.76
N LYS A 14 5.79 -18.08 -5.07
CA LYS A 14 6.28 -19.33 -5.64
C LYS A 14 7.68 -19.69 -5.12
N ALA A 15 8.54 -18.70 -4.94
CA ALA A 15 9.87 -18.85 -4.36
C ALA A 15 9.87 -19.04 -2.84
N ARG A 16 8.71 -18.90 -2.17
CA ARG A 16 8.56 -18.88 -0.71
C ARG A 16 9.42 -17.80 -0.03
N ASP A 17 9.65 -16.69 -0.73
CA ASP A 17 10.32 -15.51 -0.17
C ASP A 17 9.33 -14.73 0.70
N THR A 18 9.28 -15.09 1.98
CA THR A 18 8.31 -14.53 2.94
C THR A 18 8.51 -13.03 3.16
N THR A 19 9.76 -12.56 3.11
CA THR A 19 10.12 -11.14 3.23
C THR A 19 9.57 -10.35 2.05
N ALA A 20 9.82 -10.80 0.82
CA ALA A 20 9.31 -10.12 -0.37
C ALA A 20 7.78 -10.17 -0.43
N VAL A 21 7.16 -11.30 -0.03
CA VAL A 21 5.71 -11.42 0.04
C VAL A 21 5.10 -10.42 1.02
N ALA A 22 5.65 -10.32 2.23
CA ALA A 22 5.17 -9.38 3.25
C ALA A 22 5.29 -7.93 2.77
N ALA A 23 6.47 -7.57 2.26
CA ALA A 23 6.75 -6.23 1.77
C ALA A 23 5.80 -5.82 0.62
N LEU A 24 5.67 -6.68 -0.40
CA LEU A 24 4.86 -6.40 -1.59
C LEU A 24 3.36 -6.36 -1.29
N ARG A 25 2.85 -7.23 -0.41
CA ARG A 25 1.44 -7.18 0.01
C ARG A 25 1.13 -5.89 0.75
N SER A 26 1.99 -5.48 1.69
CA SER A 26 1.79 -4.24 2.43
C SER A 26 1.79 -3.02 1.49
N ALA A 27 2.75 -2.96 0.56
CA ALA A 27 2.82 -1.86 -0.39
C ALA A 27 1.64 -1.81 -1.37
N LEU A 28 1.19 -2.97 -1.90
CA LEU A 28 0.02 -3.03 -2.77
C LEU A 28 -1.26 -2.61 -2.03
N ALA A 29 -1.42 -3.01 -0.77
CA ALA A 29 -2.55 -2.57 0.06
C ALA A 29 -2.54 -1.05 0.29
N ALA A 30 -1.38 -0.45 0.54
CA ALA A 30 -1.25 0.99 0.69
C ALA A 30 -1.60 1.76 -0.61
N ILE A 31 -1.20 1.23 -1.77
CA ILE A 31 -1.55 1.80 -3.08
C ILE A 31 -3.06 1.70 -3.33
N ASP A 32 -3.66 0.53 -3.05
CA ASP A 32 -5.10 0.31 -3.24
C ASP A 32 -5.91 1.23 -2.30
N ASN A 33 -5.47 1.41 -1.05
CA ASN A 33 -6.07 2.37 -0.10
C ASN A 33 -5.94 3.83 -0.58
N ALA A 34 -4.78 4.22 -1.13
CA ALA A 34 -4.59 5.57 -1.65
C ALA A 34 -5.50 5.85 -2.86
N GLY A 35 -5.76 4.84 -3.71
CA GLY A 35 -6.74 4.92 -4.79
C GLY A 35 -8.17 5.08 -4.28
N ALA A 36 -8.52 4.39 -3.19
CA ALA A 36 -9.85 4.50 -2.56
C ALA A 36 -10.08 5.87 -1.93
N VAL A 37 -9.13 6.41 -1.15
CA VAL A 37 -9.22 7.75 -0.53
C VAL A 37 -9.34 8.85 -1.59
N ALA A 38 -8.59 8.75 -2.69
CA ALA A 38 -8.68 9.71 -3.80
C ALA A 38 -10.07 9.69 -4.49
N SER A 39 -10.77 8.55 -4.44
CA SER A 39 -12.12 8.40 -5.01
C SER A 39 -13.21 8.86 -4.03
N GLY A 40 -12.92 8.91 -2.72
CA GLY A 40 -13.87 9.26 -1.66
C GLY A 40 -13.80 10.70 -1.14
N HIS A 41 -12.91 11.57 -1.67
CA HIS A 41 -12.72 12.94 -1.16
C HIS A 41 -13.69 14.00 -1.74
N ASP A 42 -14.84 13.58 -2.27
CA ASP A 42 -15.95 14.47 -2.67
C ASP A 42 -17.22 14.31 -1.80
N GLN A 43 -17.13 13.66 -0.64
CA GLN A 43 -18.29 13.59 0.27
C GLN A 43 -17.94 14.13 1.66
N GLN A 44 -17.68 15.43 1.72
CA GLN A 44 -18.02 16.21 2.90
C GLN A 44 -19.55 16.35 2.96
N TYR A 45 -20.25 15.34 3.48
CA TYR A 45 -21.60 15.55 3.98
C TYR A 45 -21.55 15.68 5.50
N PRO A 46 -21.99 16.82 6.07
CA PRO A 46 -22.11 16.94 7.51
C PRO A 46 -23.19 15.96 7.99
N VAL A 47 -22.84 15.21 9.04
CA VAL A 47 -23.74 14.28 9.71
C VAL A 47 -24.85 15.08 10.38
N THR A 48 -26.02 15.15 9.74
CA THR A 48 -27.26 15.58 10.39
C THR A 48 -28.41 14.68 10.00
N THR A 49 -28.89 13.93 11.00
CA THR A 49 -30.32 13.63 11.26
C THR A 49 -31.00 12.51 10.46
N GLU A 50 -31.35 11.46 11.23
CA GLU A 50 -32.56 10.62 11.24
C GLU A 50 -33.14 9.99 9.96
N HIS A 51 -33.41 8.68 10.08
CA HIS A 51 -34.43 7.86 9.42
C HIS A 51 -34.54 7.87 7.89
N LEU A 52 -34.30 6.71 7.25
CA LEU A 52 -35.27 6.15 6.28
C LEU A 52 -34.99 4.68 5.94
N ALA A 53 -36.10 3.96 5.82
CA ALA A 53 -36.23 2.56 5.49
C ALA A 53 -36.04 2.28 3.99
N GLY A 54 -35.71 1.01 3.69
CA GLY A 54 -36.31 0.27 2.58
C GLY A 54 -35.88 0.62 1.16
N ALA A 55 -35.09 -0.29 0.58
CA ALA A 55 -35.09 -0.76 -0.81
C ALA A 55 -35.24 0.27 -1.95
N VAL A 56 -34.30 0.22 -2.91
CA VAL A 56 -34.56 -0.21 -4.29
C VAL A 56 -33.22 -0.39 -5.01
N ALA A 57 -33.14 -1.52 -5.71
CA ALA A 57 -32.05 -1.90 -6.58
C ALA A 57 -31.89 -0.90 -7.74
N GLY A 58 -30.64 -0.58 -8.08
CA GLY A 58 -30.34 0.17 -9.29
C GLY A 58 -28.84 0.32 -9.52
N LEU A 59 -28.29 -0.55 -10.37
CA LEU A 59 -27.27 -0.20 -11.38
C LEU A 59 -25.91 0.26 -10.80
N GLY A 60 -24.94 -0.62 -10.60
CA GLY A 60 -24.25 -1.29 -11.71
C GLY A 60 -23.20 -0.42 -12.43
N ALA A 61 -23.06 0.85 -12.08
CA ALA A 61 -22.13 1.77 -12.76
C ALA A 61 -21.67 2.96 -11.90
N THR A 62 -21.77 2.88 -10.58
CA THR A 62 -21.29 3.95 -9.70
C THR A 62 -19.78 3.86 -9.51
N GLU A 63 -19.07 4.63 -10.33
CA GLU A 63 -18.19 5.66 -9.79
C GLU A 63 -16.87 5.18 -9.16
N VAL A 64 -16.34 4.04 -9.60
CA VAL A 64 -14.91 3.76 -9.44
C VAL A 64 -14.34 3.42 -10.80
N GLU A 65 -14.37 4.42 -11.70
CA GLU A 65 -13.26 4.58 -12.62
C GLU A 65 -12.01 4.68 -11.74
N ARG A 66 -11.40 3.52 -11.46
CA ARG A 66 -10.19 3.38 -10.64
C ARG A 66 -9.15 4.27 -11.29
N ARG A 67 -9.06 5.52 -10.83
CA ARG A 67 -8.08 6.47 -11.31
C ARG A 67 -6.74 5.83 -11.03
N VAL A 68 -6.10 5.37 -12.10
CA VAL A 68 -4.85 4.64 -12.04
C VAL A 68 -3.88 5.51 -11.23
N VAL A 69 -3.50 5.02 -10.04
CA VAL A 69 -2.54 5.72 -9.19
C VAL A 69 -1.27 5.89 -10.01
N SER A 70 -0.89 7.13 -10.28
CA SER A 70 0.25 7.41 -11.16
C SER A 70 1.53 6.81 -10.60
N ASP A 71 2.47 6.43 -11.47
CA ASP A 71 3.74 5.85 -11.05
C ASP A 71 4.54 6.80 -10.13
N GLY A 72 4.38 8.12 -10.30
CA GLY A 72 4.94 9.12 -9.37
C GLY A 72 4.32 9.06 -7.97
N LYS A 73 3.00 8.91 -7.87
CA LYS A 73 2.30 8.74 -6.58
C LYS A 73 2.67 7.41 -5.92
N ILE A 74 2.76 6.32 -6.70
CA ILE A 74 3.24 5.03 -6.21
C ILE A 74 4.66 5.15 -5.67
N ARG A 75 5.58 5.80 -6.42
CA ARG A 75 6.95 6.02 -5.97
C ARG A 75 7.00 6.82 -4.66
N GLY A 76 6.20 7.87 -4.54
CA GLY A 76 6.08 8.65 -3.30
C GLY A 76 5.64 7.80 -2.11
N LEU A 77 4.60 6.97 -2.29
CA LEU A 77 4.12 6.06 -1.24
C LEU A 77 5.19 5.02 -0.83
N LEU A 78 5.90 4.44 -1.81
CA LEU A 78 6.98 3.50 -1.54
C LEU A 78 8.15 4.15 -0.81
N GLN A 79 8.52 5.38 -1.17
CA GLN A 79 9.56 6.13 -0.47
C GLN A 79 9.17 6.35 0.99
N SER A 80 7.95 6.83 1.26
CA SER A 80 7.45 6.99 2.63
C SER A 80 7.47 5.68 3.42
N HIS A 81 7.04 4.57 2.82
CA HIS A 81 7.09 3.25 3.45
C HIS A 81 8.53 2.81 3.80
N VAL A 82 9.49 3.01 2.89
CA VAL A 82 10.89 2.68 3.14
C VAL A 82 11.44 3.50 4.31
N ASP A 83 11.13 4.80 4.36
CA ASP A 83 11.59 5.70 5.41
C ASP A 83 10.97 5.35 6.78
N GLU A 84 9.67 5.04 6.81
CA GLU A 84 8.96 4.59 8.00
C GLU A 84 9.54 3.29 8.56
N TRP A 85 9.74 2.27 7.71
CA TRP A 85 10.26 0.98 8.14
C TRP A 85 11.72 1.05 8.58
N THR A 86 12.52 1.89 7.93
CA THR A 86 13.91 2.14 8.33
C THR A 86 13.94 2.79 9.72
N THR A 87 13.13 3.83 9.92
CA THR A 87 13.01 4.53 11.22
C THR A 87 12.53 3.57 12.32
N ALA A 88 11.52 2.75 12.04
CA ALA A 88 11.01 1.75 12.97
C ALA A 88 12.07 0.69 13.31
N ALA A 89 12.86 0.25 12.33
CA ALA A 89 13.95 -0.69 12.55
C ALA A 89 15.06 -0.10 13.43
N ASP A 90 15.37 1.19 13.28
CA ASP A 90 16.32 1.89 14.14
C ASP A 90 15.81 1.94 15.58
N GLY A 91 14.54 2.32 15.78
CA GLY A 91 13.90 2.27 17.10
C GLY A 91 13.92 0.88 17.74
N LEU A 92 13.62 -0.18 16.98
CA LEU A 92 13.69 -1.56 17.46
C LEU A 92 15.12 -2.00 17.78
N SER A 93 16.11 -1.52 17.02
CA SER A 93 17.52 -1.80 17.29
C SER A 93 17.96 -1.20 18.63
N LEU A 94 17.51 0.02 18.93
CA LEU A 94 17.78 0.68 20.22
C LEU A 94 17.13 -0.04 21.40
N LEU A 95 15.98 -0.68 21.18
CA LEU A 95 15.27 -1.50 22.18
C LEU A 95 15.81 -2.94 22.28
N GLY A 96 16.92 -3.26 21.62
CA GLY A 96 17.52 -4.61 21.62
C GLY A 96 16.73 -5.66 20.82
N ARG A 97 15.72 -5.26 20.04
CA ARG A 97 14.88 -6.13 19.20
C ARG A 97 15.51 -6.32 17.82
N HIS A 98 16.76 -6.77 17.78
CA HIS A 98 17.58 -6.80 16.57
C HIS A 98 17.02 -7.69 15.45
N ASP A 99 16.39 -8.83 15.77
CA ASP A 99 15.78 -9.69 14.76
C ASP A 99 14.64 -9.00 14.02
N ARG A 100 13.75 -8.32 14.76
CA ARG A 100 12.63 -7.58 14.17
C ARG A 100 13.12 -6.38 13.37
N ALA A 101 14.16 -5.70 13.86
CA ALA A 101 14.81 -4.62 13.13
C ALA A 101 15.42 -5.11 11.80
N ARG A 102 16.12 -6.25 11.80
CA ARG A 102 16.67 -6.87 10.58
C ARG A 102 15.57 -7.24 9.59
N GLN A 103 14.46 -7.79 10.09
CA GLN A 103 13.31 -8.12 9.25
C GLN A 103 12.74 -6.87 8.57
N LEU A 104 12.49 -5.80 9.31
CA LEU A 104 11.96 -4.55 8.72
C LEU A 104 12.90 -3.92 7.70
N ARG A 105 14.21 -3.94 7.97
CA ARG A 105 15.20 -3.47 6.98
C ARG A 105 15.17 -4.32 5.72
N ALA A 106 15.09 -5.64 5.85
CA ALA A 106 14.99 -6.54 4.70
C ALA A 106 13.71 -6.31 3.89
N GLU A 107 12.57 -6.07 4.56
CA GLU A 107 11.32 -5.70 3.90
C GLU A 107 11.44 -4.33 3.17
N ALA A 108 12.09 -3.35 3.78
CA ALA A 108 12.34 -2.03 3.18
C ALA A 108 13.27 -2.12 1.95
N ASP A 109 14.31 -2.95 2.02
CA ASP A 109 15.22 -3.17 0.91
C ASP A 109 14.53 -3.81 -0.30
N VAL A 110 13.50 -4.65 -0.09
CA VAL A 110 12.67 -5.16 -1.20
C VAL A 110 11.97 -4.01 -1.92
N LEU A 111 11.37 -3.07 -1.18
CA LEU A 111 10.68 -1.92 -1.79
C LEU A 111 11.66 -0.95 -2.46
N ARG A 112 12.86 -0.79 -1.90
CA ARG A 112 13.91 0.07 -2.46
C ARG A 112 14.32 -0.34 -3.88
N ARG A 113 14.26 -1.63 -4.22
CA ARG A 113 14.53 -2.13 -5.60
C ARG A 113 13.61 -1.52 -6.66
N TYR A 114 12.43 -1.06 -6.28
CA TYR A 114 11.50 -0.39 -7.20
C TYR A 114 11.74 1.12 -7.28
N LEU A 115 12.45 1.70 -6.31
CA LEU A 115 12.81 3.11 -6.28
C LEU A 115 14.08 3.40 -7.07
N VAL A 116 15.05 2.47 -7.05
CA VAL A 116 16.35 2.60 -7.74
C VAL A 116 16.34 2.10 -9.18
N ALA A 117 15.30 1.36 -9.60
CA ALA A 117 15.14 0.94 -10.99
C ALA A 117 14.72 2.16 -11.83
N LEU A 118 15.71 2.96 -12.23
CA LEU A 118 15.57 4.13 -13.07
C LEU A 118 16.79 4.22 -14.00
N GLU A 119 16.90 3.23 -14.88
CA GLU A 119 17.52 3.35 -16.21
C GLU A 119 16.69 2.50 -17.20
#